data_AF-A0A846PX24-F1
#
_entry.id   AF-A0A846PX24-F1
#
_cell.length_a   1.000
_cell.length_b   1.000
_cell.length_c   1.000
_cell.angle_alpha   90.00
_cell.angle_beta   90.00
_cell.angle_gamma   90.00
#
_symmetry.space_group_name_H-M   'P 1'
#
loop_
_entity.id
_entity.type
_entity.pdbx_description
1 polymer ?
#
loop_
_entity_poly.entity_id
_entity_poly.type
_entity_poly.pdbx_seq_one_letter_code
_entity_poly.pdbx_strand_id
1 'polypeptide(L)' 'LQMAKKFGADHAINAKDFTPEKLKELNNGKLANRIIVSTGAISAIKQAMDLIERGGTILFFAPTDPGKKIEIP' A
#
# COMPACT_ATOMS: atom_id res chain seq x y z
N LEU A 1 -2.02 -8.36 11.80
CA LEU A 1 -0.97 -9.17 11.12
C LEU A 1 -1.28 -10.67 11.11
N GLN A 2 -1.55 -11.32 12.25
CA GLN A 2 -1.81 -12.77 12.28
C GLN A 2 -2.97 -13.22 11.39
N MET A 3 -4.07 -12.47 11.39
CA MET A 3 -5.23 -12.79 10.55
C MET A 3 -4.92 -12.67 9.04
N ALA A 4 -4.09 -11.71 8.63
CA ALA A 4 -3.67 -11.58 7.23
C ALA A 4 -2.90 -12.82 6.76
N LYS A 5 -1.97 -13.34 7.58
CA LYS A 5 -1.27 -14.61 7.29
C LYS A 5 -2.25 -15.79 7.21
N LYS A 6 -3.21 -15.88 8.13
CA LYS A 6 -4.24 -16.94 8.12
C LYS A 6 -5.08 -16.91 6.83
N PHE A 7 -5.31 -15.73 6.26
CA PHE A 7 -6.03 -15.56 4.99
C PHE A 7 -5.14 -15.63 3.74
N GLY A 8 -3.87 -16.03 3.86
CA GLY A 8 -3.01 -16.34 2.73
C GLY A 8 -2.05 -15.24 2.30
N ALA A 9 -1.80 -14.22 3.13
CA ALA A 9 -0.74 -13.25 2.83
C ALA A 9 0.65 -13.88 3.03
N ASP A 10 1.50 -13.83 2.00
CA ASP A 10 2.91 -14.27 2.07
C ASP A 10 3.69 -13.47 3.13
N HIS A 11 3.46 -12.16 3.15
CA HIS A 11 4.05 -11.23 4.10
C HIS A 11 2.99 -10.40 4.80
N ALA A 12 3.11 -10.26 6.12
CA ALA A 12 2.28 -9.37 6.92
C ALA A 12 3.20 -8.49 7.75
N ILE A 13 3.23 -7.19 7.43
CA ILE A 13 4.23 -6.24 7.93
C ILE A 13 3.51 -5.09 8.65
N ASN A 14 4.10 -4.60 9.73
CA ASN A 14 3.63 -3.38 10.38
C ASN A 14 3.93 -2.18 9.47
N ALA A 15 2.89 -1.41 9.12
CA ALA A 15 3.01 -0.29 8.17
C ALA A 15 4.02 0.78 8.62
N LYS A 16 4.26 0.92 9.94
CA LYS A 16 5.26 1.86 10.49
C LYS A 16 6.69 1.51 10.10
N ASP A 17 6.95 0.23 9.84
CA ASP A 17 8.28 -0.31 9.53
C ASP A 17 8.43 -0.58 8.02
N PHE A 18 7.43 -0.21 7.21
CA PHE A 18 7.36 -0.58 5.80
C PHE A 18 7.77 0.58 4.89
N THR A 19 8.77 0.33 4.04
CA THR A 19 9.35 1.31 3.11
C THR A 19 9.42 0.75 1.68
N PRO A 20 9.60 1.60 0.65
CA PRO A 20 9.85 1.15 -0.72
C PRO A 20 11.03 0.18 -0.86
N GLU A 21 12.11 0.39 -0.09
CA GLU A 21 13.28 -0.49 -0.07
C GLU A 21 12.90 -1.86 0.48
N LYS A 22 12.15 -1.90 1.58
CA LYS A 22 11.67 -3.15 2.17
C LYS A 22 10.76 -3.91 1.21
N LEU A 23 9.89 -3.20 0.48
CA LEU A 23 9.07 -3.81 -0.55
C LEU A 23 9.95 -4.41 -1.67
N LYS A 24 10.93 -3.67 -2.18
CA LYS A 24 11.85 -4.15 -3.22
C LYS A 24 12.66 -5.37 -2.78
N GLU A 25 13.13 -5.41 -1.54
CA GLU A 25 13.81 -6.59 -0.96
C GLU A 25 12.92 -7.84 -1.02
N LEU A 26 11.64 -7.68 -0.70
CA LEU A 26 10.66 -8.77 -0.71
C LEU A 26 10.11 -9.10 -2.10
N ASN A 27 10.22 -8.16 -3.04
CA ASN A 27 9.57 -8.22 -4.36
C ASN A 27 10.57 -8.10 -5.51
N ASN A 28 11.66 -8.86 -5.42
CA ASN A 28 12.63 -9.05 -6.51
C ASN A 28 13.15 -7.73 -7.12
N GLY A 29 13.41 -6.73 -6.28
CA GLY A 29 13.91 -5.42 -6.67
C GLY A 29 12.86 -4.47 -7.24
N LYS A 30 11.57 -4.83 -7.25
CA LYS A 30 10.49 -4.04 -7.85
C LYS A 30 9.48 -3.52 -6.81
N LEU A 31 8.82 -2.43 -7.16
CA LEU A 31 7.65 -1.94 -6.42
C LEU A 31 6.38 -2.75 -6.78
N ALA A 32 5.26 -2.43 -6.15
CA ALA A 32 4.01 -3.15 -6.38
C ALA A 32 3.41 -2.76 -7.74
N ASN A 33 2.95 -3.74 -8.52
CA ASN A 33 2.20 -3.47 -9.75
C ASN A 33 0.70 -3.20 -9.49
N ARG A 34 0.22 -3.57 -8.30
CA ARG A 34 -1.15 -3.45 -7.83
C ARG A 34 -1.15 -3.15 -6.33
N ILE A 35 -1.89 -2.14 -5.91
CA ILE A 35 -2.11 -1.84 -4.48
C ILE A 35 -3.60 -1.70 -4.24
N ILE A 36 -4.11 -2.30 -3.16
CA ILE A 36 -5.48 -2.13 -2.70
C ILE A 36 -5.44 -1.40 -1.37
N VAL A 37 -6.02 -0.20 -1.33
CA VAL A 37 -6.12 0.61 -0.13
C VAL A 37 -7.49 0.38 0.50
N SER A 38 -7.51 -0.45 1.54
CA SER A 38 -8.74 -0.84 2.27
C SER A 38 -8.94 -0.04 3.57
N THR A 39 -8.43 1.19 3.63
CA THR A 39 -8.61 2.13 4.74
C THR A 39 -8.70 3.57 4.22
N GLY A 40 -9.50 4.42 4.88
CA GLY A 40 -9.60 5.85 4.56
C GLY A 40 -8.43 6.72 5.07
N ALA A 41 -7.43 6.11 5.69
CA ALA A 41 -6.29 6.82 6.27
C ALA A 41 -5.41 7.49 5.20
N ILE A 42 -5.21 8.80 5.31
CA ILE A 42 -4.40 9.60 4.36
C ILE A 42 -2.95 9.08 4.30
N SER A 43 -2.39 8.61 5.42
CA SER A 43 -1.04 8.04 5.45
C SER A 43 -0.91 6.79 4.58
N ALA A 44 -1.93 5.92 4.56
CA ALA A 44 -1.93 4.72 3.71
C ALA A 44 -2.06 5.08 2.23
N ILE A 45 -2.86 6.10 1.91
CA ILE A 45 -3.01 6.61 0.53
C ILE A 45 -1.68 7.16 0.02
N LYS A 46 -0.98 7.99 0.83
CA LYS A 46 0.34 8.52 0.47
C LYS A 46 1.37 7.40 0.31
N GLN A 47 1.43 6.49 1.28
CA GLN A 47 2.34 5.35 1.23
C GLN A 47 2.08 4.48 -0.02
N ALA A 48 0.82 4.32 -0.45
CA ALA A 48 0.51 3.60 -1.69
C ALA A 48 1.11 4.27 -2.93
N MET A 49 1.14 5.61 -3.00
CA MET A 49 1.77 6.34 -4.11
C MET A 49 3.28 6.13 -4.16
N ASP A 50 3.94 6.02 -2.99
CA ASP A 50 5.39 5.78 -2.91
C ASP A 50 5.78 4.32 -3.24
N LEU A 51 4.81 3.40 -3.11
CA LEU A 51 5.03 1.95 -3.24
C LEU A 51 4.56 1.38 -4.58
N ILE A 52 3.93 2.17 -5.43
CA ILE A 52 3.44 1.71 -6.74
C ILE A 52 4.55 1.80 -7.79
N GLU A 53 4.66 0.77 -8.61
CA GLU A 53 5.57 0.72 -9.74
C GLU A 53 5.03 1.56 -10.91
N ARG A 54 5.92 2.00 -11.80
CA ARG A 54 5.52 2.68 -13.05
C ARG A 54 4.57 1.80 -13.86
N GLY A 55 3.41 2.36 -14.24
CA GLY A 55 2.35 1.63 -14.94
C GLY A 55 1.53 0.68 -14.05
N GLY A 56 1.73 0.72 -12.73
CA GLY A 56 0.91 0.00 -11.77
C GLY A 56 -0.49 0.60 -11.60
N THR A 57 -1.30 -0.04 -10.76
CA THR A 57 -2.67 0.41 -10.47
C THR A 57 -2.94 0.42 -8.97
N ILE A 58 -3.53 1.50 -8.48
CA ILE A 58 -4.01 1.62 -7.10
C ILE A 58 -5.54 1.57 -7.11
N LEU A 59 -6.12 0.65 -6.32
CA LEU A 59 -7.56 0.58 -6.04
C LEU A 59 -7.84 1.16 -4.66
N PHE A 60 -8.58 2.27 -4.62
CA PHE A 60 -9.12 2.81 -3.37
C PHE A 60 -10.45 2.13 -3.04
N PHE A 61 -10.40 1.06 -2.25
CA PHE A 61 -11.60 0.32 -1.84
C PHE A 61 -12.34 1.05 -0.71
N ALA A 62 -11.61 1.72 0.18
CA ALA A 62 -12.17 2.57 1.23
C ALA A 62 -11.70 4.03 1.02
N PRO A 63 -12.55 4.91 0.46
CA PRO A 63 -12.18 6.31 0.27
C PRO A 63 -12.00 7.03 1.62
N THR A 64 -11.25 8.15 1.60
CA THR A 64 -11.03 9.01 2.77
C THR A 64 -12.27 9.85 3.12
N ASP A 65 -12.23 10.56 4.26
CA ASP A 65 -13.35 11.36 4.75
C ASP A 65 -13.78 12.45 3.74
N PRO A 66 -15.08 12.82 3.71
CA PRO A 66 -15.57 13.90 2.86
C PRO A 66 -14.77 15.20 3.02
N GLY A 67 -14.45 15.84 1.90
CA GLY A 67 -13.73 17.12 1.87
C GLY A 67 -12.22 17.03 2.11
N LYS A 68 -11.68 15.85 2.44
CA LYS A 68 -10.22 15.64 2.44
C LYS A 68 -9.71 15.59 1.00
N LYS A 69 -8.60 16.28 0.76
CA LYS A 69 -7.92 16.30 -0.54
C LYS A 69 -6.73 15.35 -0.50
N ILE A 70 -6.58 14.59 -1.57
CA ILE A 70 -5.41 13.74 -1.82
C ILE A 70 -4.68 14.35 -3.00
N GLU A 71 -3.38 14.56 -2.84
CA GLU A 71 -2.48 14.94 -3.93
C GLU A 71 -2.02 13.67 -4.64
N ILE A 72 -2.14 13.67 -5.97
CA ILE A 72 -1.64 12.61 -6.84
C ILE A 72 -0.42 13.19 -7.57
N PRO A 73 0.73 12.51 -7.54
CA PRO A 73 1.95 12.97 -8.20
C PRO A 73 1.86 12.94 -9.74
#